data_AF-A0A7S2B4H6-F1
#
_entry.id   AF-A0A7S2B4H6-F1
#
_cell.length_a   1.000
_cell.length_b   1.000
_cell.length_c   1.000
_cell.angle_alpha   90.00
_cell.angle_beta   90.00
_cell.angle_gamma   90.00
#
_symmetry.space_group_name_H-M   'P 1'
#
loop_
_entity.id
_entity.type
_entity.pdbx_description
1 polymer ?
#
loop_
_entity_poly.entity_id
_entity_poly.type
_entity_poly.pdbx_seq_one_letter_code
_entity_poly.pdbx_strand_id
1 'polypeptide(L)'
;LAECMVGENHNTPKAVEAVSCGATSTTVLLDNGELWTFGWGDCGQLGQGACGTSAKARKVERFASGSNNLPSYNPSAIYIKRIGAGDEHTAALSDGGILFTFGSNAWGQLG
;
A
#
# COMPACT_ATOMS: atom_id res chain seq x y z
N LEU A 1 11.50 32.25 18.30
CA LEU A 1 11.92 30.86 18.61
C LEU A 1 11.71 30.08 17.32
N ALA A 2 12.76 29.97 16.51
CA ALA A 2 12.73 29.21 15.27
C ALA A 2 13.09 27.78 15.64
N GLU A 3 12.14 26.85 15.52
CA GLU A 3 12.44 25.43 15.64
C GLU A 3 13.29 25.01 14.46
N CYS A 4 14.37 24.31 14.77
CA CYS A 4 15.35 23.79 13.84
C CYS A 4 14.64 22.82 12.88
N MET A 5 14.41 23.28 11.64
CA MET A 5 14.05 22.41 10.52
C MET A 5 15.26 21.51 10.25
N VAL A 6 15.32 20.36 10.91
CA VAL A 6 16.21 19.28 10.50
C VAL A 6 15.66 18.80 9.16
N GLY A 7 16.33 19.15 8.07
CA GLY A 7 15.98 18.66 6.74
C GLY A 7 15.87 17.13 6.78
N GLU A 8 14.79 16.60 6.22
CA GLU A 8 14.57 15.15 6.22
C GLU A 8 15.70 14.48 5.43
N ASN A 9 16.57 13.79 6.14
CA ASN A 9 17.52 12.89 5.53
C ASN A 9 16.72 11.74 4.90
N HIS A 10 16.67 11.70 3.57
CA HIS A 10 16.04 10.64 2.77
C HIS A 10 16.68 9.24 2.93
N ASN A 11 17.45 9.01 3.99
CA ASN A 11 18.29 7.83 4.20
C ASN A 11 18.11 7.18 5.58
N THR A 12 17.12 7.60 6.38
CA THR A 12 16.73 6.85 7.57
C THR A 12 15.99 5.58 7.15
N PRO A 13 16.29 4.41 7.75
CA PRO A 13 15.47 3.22 7.56
C PRO A 13 14.04 3.52 8.01
N LYS A 14 13.07 3.32 7.11
CA LYS A 14 11.64 3.46 7.42
C LYS A 14 11.21 2.32 8.32
N ALA A 15 10.54 2.61 9.44
CA ALA A 15 10.10 1.58 10.35
C ALA A 15 8.87 0.86 9.78
N VAL A 16 8.72 -0.43 10.13
CA VAL A 16 7.49 -1.18 9.84
C VAL A 16 6.46 -0.79 10.89
N GLU A 17 5.33 -0.24 10.46
CA GLU A 17 4.21 0.13 11.32
C GLU A 17 3.24 -1.04 11.49
N ALA A 18 2.94 -1.77 10.41
CA ALA A 18 2.03 -2.91 10.45
C ALA A 18 2.35 -3.94 9.37
N VAL A 19 1.92 -5.18 9.61
CA VAL A 19 1.95 -6.28 8.64
C VAL A 19 0.60 -6.96 8.65
N SER A 20 0.09 -7.30 7.47
CA SER A 20 -1.10 -8.13 7.28
C SER A 20 -0.80 -9.21 6.26
N CYS A 21 -1.24 -10.44 6.52
CA CYS A 21 -1.01 -11.58 5.65
C CYS A 21 -2.34 -12.07 5.09
N GLY A 22 -2.39 -12.25 3.76
CA GLY A 22 -3.41 -13.09 3.13
C GLY A 22 -3.02 -14.56 3.23
N ALA A 23 -3.69 -15.46 2.51
CA ALA A 23 -3.34 -16.88 2.57
C ALA A 23 -1.94 -17.17 2.01
N THR A 24 -1.55 -16.43 0.97
CA THR A 24 -0.27 -16.62 0.26
C THR A 24 0.42 -15.29 -0.09
N SER A 25 -0.09 -14.18 0.43
CA SER A 25 0.47 -12.83 0.23
C SER A 25 0.78 -12.15 1.56
N THR A 26 1.69 -11.19 1.52
CA THR A 26 2.06 -10.35 2.66
C THR A 26 2.03 -8.89 2.23
N THR A 27 1.40 -8.08 3.08
CA THR A 27 1.29 -6.63 2.94
C THR A 27 1.96 -5.98 4.14
N VAL A 28 2.87 -5.05 3.88
CA VAL A 28 3.66 -4.33 4.88
C VAL A 28 3.37 -2.84 4.73
N LEU A 29 2.99 -2.22 5.85
CA LEU A 29 2.83 -0.78 5.98
C LEU A 29 4.05 -0.20 6.70
N LEU A 30 4.68 0.79 6.09
CA LEU A 30 5.77 1.56 6.70
C LEU A 30 5.21 2.82 7.39
N ASP A 31 5.94 3.32 8.38
CA ASP A 31 5.62 4.51 9.19
C ASP A 31 5.43 5.81 8.38
N ASN A 32 5.91 5.84 7.14
CA ASN A 32 5.74 6.96 6.22
C ASN A 32 4.54 6.78 5.27
N GLY A 33 3.67 5.79 5.53
CA GLY A 33 2.48 5.49 4.75
C GLY A 33 2.73 4.68 3.47
N GLU A 34 3.97 4.23 3.21
CA GLU A 34 4.26 3.38 2.07
C GLU A 34 3.72 1.96 2.27
N LEU A 35 3.06 1.46 1.24
CA LEU A 35 2.58 0.09 1.17
C LEU A 35 3.52 -0.76 0.32
N TRP A 36 3.94 -1.90 0.87
CA TRP A 36 4.78 -2.88 0.19
C TRP A 36 4.10 -4.25 0.21
N THR A 37 4.16 -4.97 -0.90
CA THR A 37 3.50 -6.27 -1.05
C THR A 37 4.42 -7.32 -1.69
N PHE A 38 4.23 -8.58 -1.31
CA PHE A 38 4.88 -9.75 -1.90
C PHE A 38 4.08 -11.03 -1.63
N GLY A 39 4.48 -12.13 -2.25
CA GLY A 39 3.79 -13.42 -2.24
C GLY A 39 3.05 -13.68 -3.55
N TRP A 40 2.02 -14.52 -3.49
CA TRP A 40 1.19 -14.86 -4.64
C TRP A 40 0.34 -13.65 -5.07
N GLY A 41 0.25 -13.42 -6.38
CA GLY A 41 -0.30 -12.19 -6.93
C GLY A 41 -1.16 -12.36 -8.17
N ASP A 42 -1.54 -13.58 -8.54
CA ASP A 42 -2.20 -13.85 -9.83
C ASP A 42 -3.66 -13.36 -9.85
N CYS A 43 -4.26 -13.10 -8.69
CA CYS A 43 -5.54 -12.40 -8.55
C CYS A 43 -5.37 -10.87 -8.43
N GLY A 44 -4.15 -10.34 -8.50
CA GLY A 44 -3.88 -8.91 -8.35
C GLY A 44 -3.84 -8.42 -6.90
N GLN A 45 -3.82 -9.33 -5.91
CA GLN A 45 -3.84 -9.00 -4.47
C GLN A 45 -2.59 -8.27 -3.97
N LEU A 46 -1.57 -8.13 -4.83
CA LEU A 46 -0.38 -7.32 -4.55
C LEU A 46 -0.58 -5.84 -4.91
N GLY A 47 -1.56 -5.48 -5.74
CA GLY A 47 -1.86 -4.09 -6.09
C GLY A 47 -0.80 -3.40 -6.98
N GLN A 48 0.14 -4.16 -7.55
CA GLN A 48 1.31 -3.64 -8.28
C GLN A 48 1.03 -3.29 -9.76
N GLY A 49 -0.25 -3.15 -10.14
CA GLY A 49 -0.66 -2.82 -11.52
C GLY A 49 -0.60 -3.99 -12.52
N ALA A 50 -0.30 -5.20 -12.05
CA ALA A 50 -0.34 -6.43 -12.83
C ALA A 50 -0.73 -7.62 -11.95
N CYS A 51 -1.32 -8.65 -12.55
CA CYS A 51 -1.42 -9.96 -11.93
C CYS A 51 -0.07 -10.67 -12.05
N GLY A 52 0.45 -11.19 -10.93
CA GLY A 52 1.67 -11.97 -10.92
C GLY A 52 2.30 -12.09 -9.53
N THR A 53 2.77 -13.29 -9.24
CA THR A 53 3.53 -13.60 -8.02
C THR A 53 4.85 -12.82 -7.93
N SER A 54 5.17 -12.32 -6.74
CA SER A 54 6.45 -11.65 -6.47
C SER A 54 7.05 -12.15 -5.16
N ALA A 55 8.20 -12.83 -5.22
CA ALA A 55 8.91 -13.29 -4.02
C ALA A 55 9.60 -12.14 -3.25
N LYS A 56 9.75 -10.97 -3.87
CA LYS A 56 10.40 -9.80 -3.26
C LYS A 56 9.36 -8.76 -2.93
N ALA A 57 9.48 -8.14 -1.75
CA ALA A 57 8.69 -6.97 -1.40
C ALA A 57 8.88 -5.88 -2.46
N ARG A 58 7.77 -5.35 -2.98
CA ARG A 58 7.77 -4.20 -3.88
C ARG A 58 6.77 -3.17 -3.39
N LYS A 59 7.13 -1.90 -3.58
CA LYS A 59 6.27 -0.76 -3.30
C LYS A 59 5.05 -0.78 -4.22
N VAL A 60 3.89 -0.46 -3.67
CA VAL A 60 2.65 -0.25 -4.42
C VAL A 60 2.63 1.20 -4.89
N GLU A 61 3.13 1.45 -6.10
CA GLU A 61 3.34 2.80 -6.65
C GLU A 61 2.06 3.61 -6.87
N ARG A 62 0.89 2.97 -6.80
CA ARG A 62 -0.39 3.68 -6.88
C ARG A 62 -0.61 4.68 -5.75
N PHE A 63 -0.02 4.45 -4.59
CA PHE A 63 -0.13 5.33 -3.42
C PHE A 63 1.02 6.35 -3.32
N ALA A 64 2.04 6.23 -4.18
CA ALA A 64 3.18 7.13 -4.19
C ALA A 64 2.80 8.54 -4.70
N SER A 65 3.55 9.55 -4.25
CA SER A 65 3.44 10.92 -4.78
C SER A 65 3.62 10.94 -6.29
N GLY A 66 2.78 11.69 -7.00
CA GLY A 66 2.87 11.82 -8.47
C GLY A 66 2.32 10.61 -9.25
N SER A 67 1.65 9.66 -8.59
CA SER A 67 0.94 8.58 -9.29
C SER A 67 -0.24 9.16 -10.08
N ASN A 68 -0.24 8.98 -11.39
CA ASN A 68 -1.31 9.41 -12.31
C ASN A 68 -2.43 8.36 -12.47
N ASN A 69 -2.39 7.26 -11.71
CA ASN A 69 -3.26 6.10 -11.86
C ASN A 69 -4.52 6.12 -10.96
N LEU A 70 -4.87 7.27 -10.37
CA LEU A 70 -6.08 7.42 -9.57
C LEU A 70 -7.02 8.47 -10.17
N PRO A 71 -8.33 8.16 -10.30
CA PRO A 71 -9.30 9.10 -10.83
C PRO A 71 -9.46 10.27 -9.85
N SER A 72 -9.07 11.47 -10.29
CA SER A 72 -9.41 12.76 -9.67
C SER A 72 -9.21 12.86 -8.14
N TYR A 73 -8.03 12.45 -7.64
CA TYR A 73 -7.61 12.78 -6.28
C TYR A 73 -6.23 13.45 -6.30
N ASN A 74 -6.05 14.36 -5.34
CA ASN A 74 -4.94 15.29 -5.13
C ASN A 74 -3.56 14.74 -5.58
N PRO A 75 -2.72 15.52 -6.32
CA PRO A 75 -1.38 15.10 -6.77
C PRO A 75 -0.37 14.71 -5.66
N SER A 76 -0.73 14.89 -4.38
CA SER A 76 0.06 14.46 -3.23
C SER A 76 0.05 12.93 -3.03
N ALA A 77 1.10 12.41 -2.39
CA ALA A 77 1.15 11.02 -1.94
C ALA A 77 -0.07 10.67 -1.08
N ILE A 78 -0.59 9.44 -1.24
CA ILE A 78 -1.64 8.91 -0.38
C ILE A 78 -0.98 8.26 0.81
N TYR A 79 -1.32 8.73 2.01
CA TYR A 79 -0.78 8.17 3.23
C TYR A 79 -1.70 7.06 3.75
N ILE A 80 -1.23 5.80 3.72
CA ILE A 80 -1.98 4.66 4.24
C ILE A 80 -1.82 4.58 5.76
N LYS A 81 -2.93 4.42 6.50
CA LYS A 81 -2.95 4.33 7.98
C LYS A 81 -3.26 2.95 8.53
N ARG A 82 -3.96 2.13 7.76
CA ARG A 82 -4.38 0.78 8.16
C ARG A 82 -4.42 -0.13 6.94
N ILE A 83 -4.10 -1.40 7.19
CA ILE A 83 -4.09 -2.45 6.19
C ILE A 83 -4.84 -3.67 6.72
N GLY A 84 -5.47 -4.41 5.81
CA GLY A 84 -6.08 -5.71 6.08
C GLY A 84 -5.93 -6.59 4.85
N ALA A 85 -5.76 -7.89 5.06
CA ALA A 85 -5.66 -8.86 3.98
C ALA A 85 -6.58 -10.04 4.29
N GLY A 86 -7.38 -10.42 3.30
CA GLY A 86 -8.10 -11.70 3.30
C GLY A 86 -7.36 -12.72 2.45
N ASP A 87 -8.06 -13.78 2.03
CA ASP A 87 -7.47 -14.90 1.29
C ASP A 87 -6.72 -14.44 0.02
N GLU A 88 -7.45 -13.80 -0.90
CA GLU A 88 -6.93 -13.31 -2.19
C GLU A 88 -7.23 -11.82 -2.42
N HIS A 89 -7.45 -11.04 -1.35
CA HIS A 89 -7.69 -9.59 -1.47
C HIS A 89 -7.02 -8.82 -0.34
N THR A 90 -6.72 -7.56 -0.64
CA THR A 90 -6.08 -6.63 0.28
C THR A 90 -6.89 -5.35 0.32
N ALA A 91 -7.04 -4.79 1.53
CA ALA A 91 -7.66 -3.52 1.79
C ALA A 91 -6.65 -2.56 2.44
N ALA A 92 -6.65 -1.30 2.02
CA ALA A 92 -5.82 -0.23 2.55
C ALA A 92 -6.66 1.03 2.79
N LEU A 93 -6.62 1.59 4.00
CA LEU A 93 -7.35 2.79 4.38
C LEU A 93 -6.40 3.98 4.45
N SER A 94 -6.67 5.05 3.70
CA SER A 94 -5.89 6.27 3.76
C SER A 94 -6.23 7.14 4.97
N ASP A 95 -5.35 8.09 5.26
CA ASP A 95 -5.56 9.15 6.23
C ASP A 95 -6.75 10.07 5.90
N GLY A 96 -7.06 10.25 4.62
CA GLY A 96 -8.24 10.94 4.11
C GLY A 96 -9.55 10.14 4.22
N GLY A 97 -9.51 8.93 4.81
CA GLY A 97 -10.69 8.10 4.99
C GLY A 97 -11.14 7.35 3.72
N ILE A 98 -10.28 7.26 2.70
CA ILE A 98 -10.59 6.54 1.47
C ILE A 98 -10.13 5.09 1.62
N LEU A 99 -11.06 4.16 1.40
CA LEU A 99 -10.78 2.73 1.37
C LEU A 99 -10.42 2.31 -0.06
N PHE A 100 -9.29 1.63 -0.18
CA PHE A 100 -8.84 0.98 -1.42
C PHE A 100 -8.86 -0.53 -1.23
N THR A 101 -9.40 -1.24 -2.22
CA THR A 101 -9.41 -2.71 -2.27
C THR A 101 -8.80 -3.19 -3.57
N PHE A 102 -8.04 -4.28 -3.53
CA PHE A 102 -7.47 -4.92 -4.71
C PHE A 102 -7.25 -6.42 -4.49
N GLY A 103 -7.37 -7.19 -5.57
CA GLY A 103 -7.28 -8.65 -5.54
C GLY A 103 -8.44 -9.32 -6.25
N SER A 104 -8.74 -10.55 -5.82
CA SER A 104 -9.87 -11.34 -6.29
C SER A 104 -11.18 -10.63 -5.95
N ASN A 105 -12.10 -10.57 -6.91
CA ASN A 105 -13.48 -10.12 -6.70
C ASN A 105 -14.51 -11.21 -7.05
N ALA A 106 -14.10 -12.48 -7.02
CA ALA A 106 -14.96 -13.60 -7.40
C ALA A 106 -16.25 -13.70 -6.55
N TRP A 107 -16.24 -13.12 -5.36
CA TRP A 107 -17.33 -13.17 -4.37
C TRP A 107 -17.84 -11.78 -3.96
N GLY A 108 -17.46 -10.72 -4.68
CA GLY A 108 -17.82 -9.34 -4.30
C GLY A 108 -17.04 -8.81 -3.09
N GLN A 109 -15.91 -9.42 -2.75
CA GLN A 109 -15.11 -9.07 -1.57
C GLN A 109 -14.37 -7.73 -1.69
N LEU A 110 -14.35 -7.10 -2.88
CA LEU A 110 -13.77 -5.77 -3.06
C LEU A 110 -14.77 -4.64 -2.79
N GLY A 111 -16.03 -4.95 -2.51
CA GLY A 111 -17.16 -4.00 -2.43
C GLY A 111 -17.95 -3.93 -3.72
#